data_AF-A0AAV3EV01-F1
#
_entry.id   AF-A0AAV3EV01-F1
#
_cell.length_a   1.000
_cell.length_b   1.000
_cell.length_c   1.000
_cell.angle_alpha   90.00
_cell.angle_beta   90.00
_cell.angle_gamma   90.00
#
_symmetry.space_group_name_H-M   'P 1'
#
loop_
_entity.id
_entity.type
_entity.pdbx_description
1 polymer ?
#
loop_
_entity_poly.entity_id
_entity_poly.type
_entity_poly.pdbx_seq_one_letter_code
_entity_poly.pdbx_strand_id
1 'polypeptide(L)' 'MTNPQNNQQIPQIQTEVEVQTETPSPLDNAPDEIKLAVDLIYLLESNEVDKETAIKALEIVLSDFKNK' A
#
# COMPACT_ATOMS: atom_id res chain seq x y z
N MET A 1 -62.94 3.41 11.58
CA MET A 1 -62.23 2.40 10.77
C MET A 1 -60.76 2.78 10.80
N THR A 2 -59.97 2.06 11.58
CA THR A 2 -58.53 2.26 11.74
C THR A 2 -57.81 1.73 10.51
N ASN A 3 -56.84 2.50 10.03
CA ASN A 3 -55.92 2.09 8.97
C ASN A 3 -54.71 1.40 9.63
N PRO A 4 -54.51 0.09 9.46
CA PRO A 4 -53.27 -0.54 9.92
C PRO A 4 -52.16 -0.26 8.90
N GLN A 5 -51.03 0.24 9.41
CA GLN A 5 -49.76 0.26 8.70
C GLN A 5 -49.46 -1.14 8.18
N ASN A 6 -49.34 -1.31 6.86
CA ASN A 6 -48.55 -2.39 6.29
C ASN A 6 -47.27 -1.80 5.69
N ASN A 7 -46.21 -2.11 6.43
CA ASN A 7 -44.83 -1.83 6.20
C ASN A 7 -44.33 -2.77 5.09
N GLN A 8 -44.23 -2.31 3.83
CA GLN A 8 -43.45 -3.02 2.80
C GLN A 8 -42.52 -2.04 2.09
N GLN A 9 -41.36 -1.91 2.73
CA GLN A 9 -40.03 -1.93 2.14
C GLN A 9 -39.81 -1.01 0.93
N ILE A 10 -39.16 0.11 1.24
CA ILE A 10 -38.35 0.91 0.34
C ILE A 10 -37.54 -0.06 -0.56
N PRO A 11 -37.56 0.08 -1.90
CA PRO A 11 -36.57 -0.59 -2.73
C PRO A 11 -35.20 -0.17 -2.22
N GLN A 12 -34.48 -1.10 -1.62
CA GLN A 12 -33.10 -0.89 -1.23
C GLN A 12 -32.31 -0.59 -2.51
N ILE A 13 -31.82 0.64 -2.60
CA ILE A 13 -30.64 1.09 -3.32
C ILE A 13 -29.89 -0.02 -4.09
N GLN A 14 -30.01 -0.02 -5.42
CA GLN A 14 -29.00 -0.62 -6.28
C GLN A 14 -28.30 0.51 -7.03
N THR A 15 -27.45 1.23 -6.30
CA THR A 15 -26.35 1.97 -6.91
C THR A 15 -25.10 1.13 -6.68
N GLU A 16 -24.99 0.00 -7.37
CA GLU A 16 -23.68 -0.58 -7.68
C GLU A 16 -23.07 0.28 -8.78
N VAL A 17 -22.62 1.47 -8.40
CA VAL A 17 -21.39 1.99 -9.00
C VAL A 17 -20.33 1.57 -8.00
N GLU A 18 -19.78 0.39 -8.22
CA GLU A 18 -18.51 -0.02 -7.63
C GLU A 18 -17.47 0.99 -8.12
N VAL A 19 -17.37 2.13 -7.43
CA VAL A 19 -16.18 2.97 -7.52
C VAL A 19 -15.11 2.12 -6.87
N GLN A 20 -14.35 1.41 -7.71
CA GLN A 20 -13.04 0.90 -7.37
C GLN A 20 -12.26 2.08 -6.81
N THR A 21 -12.22 2.19 -5.49
CA THR A 21 -11.28 3.08 -4.82
C THR A 21 -9.93 2.39 -4.87
N GLU A 22 -9.36 2.27 -6.07
CA GLU A 22 -7.92 2.29 -6.22
C GLU A 22 -7.51 3.73 -5.89
N THR A 23 -7.49 4.08 -4.62
CA THR A 23 -6.66 5.21 -4.20
C THR A 23 -5.24 4.76 -4.49
N PRO A 24 -4.56 5.30 -5.51
CA PRO A 24 -3.21 4.88 -5.82
C PRO A 24 -2.39 5.09 -4.56
N SER A 25 -1.66 4.06 -4.16
CA SER A 25 -0.72 4.20 -3.07
C SER A 25 0.23 5.35 -3.45
N PRO A 26 0.65 6.20 -2.52
CA PRO A 26 1.64 7.24 -2.82
C PRO A 26 2.92 6.69 -3.47
N LEU A 27 3.17 5.39 -3.35
CA LEU A 27 4.27 4.68 -3.99
C LEU A 27 4.04 4.38 -5.47
N ASP A 28 2.80 4.24 -5.95
CA ASP A 28 2.50 3.78 -7.31
C ASP A 28 3.08 4.75 -8.36
N ASN A 29 3.09 6.03 -8.03
CA ASN A 29 3.63 7.12 -8.85
C ASN A 29 5.04 7.59 -8.42
N ALA A 30 5.66 6.93 -7.44
CA ALA A 30 7.00 7.31 -6.99
C ALA A 30 8.08 6.94 -8.05
N PRO A 31 9.21 7.67 -8.09
CA PRO A 31 10.37 7.28 -8.89
C PRO A 31 10.86 5.86 -8.55
N ASP A 32 11.45 5.18 -9.52
CA ASP A 32 11.88 3.78 -9.39
C ASP A 32 12.87 3.59 -8.23
N GLU A 33 13.79 4.53 -8.02
CA GLU A 33 14.74 4.51 -6.92
C GLU A 33 14.06 4.60 -5.55
N ILE A 34 12.93 5.29 -5.44
CA ILE A 34 12.16 5.41 -4.21
C ILE A 34 11.41 4.12 -3.92
N LYS A 35 10.78 3.53 -4.95
CA LYS A 35 10.11 2.23 -4.84
C LYS A 35 11.09 1.16 -4.38
N LEU A 36 12.26 1.09 -5.03
CA LEU A 36 13.32 0.15 -4.67
C LEU A 36 13.84 0.38 -3.24
N ALA A 37 14.03 1.63 -2.81
CA ALA A 37 14.46 1.92 -1.45
C ALA A 37 13.46 1.41 -0.41
N VAL A 38 12.15 1.55 -0.68
CA VAL A 38 11.08 1.05 0.20
C VAL A 38 11.08 -0.47 0.25
N ASP A 39 11.20 -1.14 -0.90
CA ASP A 39 11.30 -2.60 -0.97
C ASP A 39 12.51 -3.13 -0.19
N LEU A 40 13.66 -2.46 -0.30
CA LEU A 40 14.87 -2.82 0.43
C LEU A 40 14.69 -2.64 1.95
N ILE A 41 14.08 -1.54 2.39
CA ILE A 41 13.78 -1.33 3.81
C ILE A 41 12.85 -2.43 4.32
N TYR A 42 11.76 -2.71 3.61
CA TYR A 42 10.81 -3.76 3.97
C TYR A 42 11.49 -5.12 4.10
N LEU A 43 12.36 -5.48 3.13
CA LEU A 43 13.12 -6.73 3.16
C LEU A 43 14.03 -6.83 4.39
N LEU A 44 14.75 -5.75 4.71
CA LEU A 44 15.68 -5.73 5.85
C LEU A 44 14.94 -5.82 7.19
N GLU A 45 13.83 -5.09 7.34
CA GLU A 45 13.00 -5.12 8.54
C GLU A 45 12.32 -6.47 8.73
N SER A 46 11.77 -7.06 7.66
CA SER A 46 11.09 -8.36 7.70
C SER A 46 12.03 -9.52 8.06
N ASN A 47 13.34 -9.34 7.86
CA ASN A 47 14.37 -10.30 8.26
C ASN A 47 15.06 -9.90 9.58
N GLU A 48 14.51 -8.94 10.33
CA GLU A 48 15.03 -8.46 11.62
C GLU A 48 16.51 -8.06 11.56
N VAL A 49 16.97 -7.53 10.42
CA VAL A 49 18.36 -7.10 10.25
C VAL A 49 18.61 -5.88 11.11
N ASP A 50 19.63 -5.96 11.96
CA ASP A 50 20.06 -4.83 12.77
C ASP A 50 20.39 -3.60 11.92
N LYS A 51 19.98 -2.42 12.38
CA LYS A 51 20.08 -1.16 11.63
C LYS A 51 21.52 -0.83 11.23
N GLU A 52 22.46 -0.98 12.16
CA GLU A 52 23.88 -0.69 11.89
C GLU A 52 24.45 -1.69 10.88
N THR A 53 24.02 -2.95 10.96
CA THR A 53 24.39 -3.99 10.00
C THR A 53 23.85 -3.69 8.60
N ALA A 54 22.56 -3.30 8.50
CA ALA A 54 21.93 -2.91 7.25
C ALA A 54 22.64 -1.73 6.57
N ILE A 55 22.97 -0.67 7.34
CA ILE A 55 23.68 0.51 6.82
C ILE A 55 25.03 0.10 6.23
N LYS A 56 25.86 -0.65 6.96
CA LYS A 56 27.18 -1.10 6.47
C LYS A 56 27.07 -1.95 5.21
N ALA A 57 26.07 -2.83 5.14
CA ALA A 57 25.84 -3.66 3.95
C ALA A 57 25.45 -2.79 2.73
N LEU A 58 24.57 -1.81 2.92
CA LEU A 58 24.17 -0.89 1.85
C LEU A 58 25.33 -0.01 1.37
N GLU A 59 26.23 0.42 2.26
CA GLU A 59 27.46 1.14 1.89
C GLU A 59 28.39 0.30 1.00
N ILE A 60 28.52 -1.00 1.31
CA ILE A 60 29.30 -1.94 0.48
C ILE A 60 28.67 -2.09 -0.90
N VAL A 61 27.35 -2.33 -0.96
CA VAL A 61 26.62 -2.45 -2.23
C VAL A 61 26.75 -1.17 -3.06
N LEU A 62 26.54 -0.01 -2.45
CA LEU A 62 26.69 1.28 -3.12
C LEU A 62 28.11 1.48 -3.67
N SER A 63 29.12 1.07 -2.90
CA SER A 63 30.52 1.16 -3.32
C SER A 63 30.81 0.25 -4.51
N ASP A 64 30.25 -0.97 -4.56
CA ASP A 64 30.38 -1.87 -5.71
C ASP A 64 29.76 -1.26 -6.97
N PHE A 65 28.53 -0.75 -6.88
CA PHE A 65 27.86 -0.09 -8.01
C PHE A 65 28.60 1.14 -8.54
N LYS A 66 29.27 1.91 -7.67
CA LYS A 66 30.06 3.08 -8.08
C LYS A 66 31.37 2.71 -8.79
N ASN A 67 31.89 1.51 -8.56
CA ASN A 67 33.15 1.04 -9.12
C ASN A 67 32.97 0.13 -10.34
N LYS A 68 31.72 -0.13 -10.76
CA LYS A 68 31.36 -0.87 -11.98
C LYS A 68 31.29 0.06 -13.20
#